data_AF-A0A812PR53-F1
#
_entry.id   AF-A0A812PR53-F1
#
_cell.length_a   1.000
_cell.length_b   1.000
_cell.length_c   1.000
_cell.angle_alpha   90.00
_cell.angle_beta   90.00
_cell.angle_gamma   90.00
#
_symmetry.space_group_name_H-M   'P 1'
#
loop_
_entity.id
_entity.type
_entity.pdbx_description
1 polymer ?
#
loop_
_entity_poly.entity_id
_entity_poly.type
_entity_poly.pdbx_seq_one_letter_code
_entity_poly.pdbx_strand_id
1 'polypeptide(L)'
;MDQVEDASDACLFVRLGGRPNLERIVYELYDLMRFDSLLGPQFERFARTDSTFLRLKIRTVDFLEWLLGGPYVYDGPDLFVAHASMHIDNLSYTQMMKLYQQVLVGMEDIDELSKQELLQVLEAQRGPVVDPYKEFEREHEERWQRIKEEREIREKKFGKKKFKSFETRILEQERAKGNPPAQDFLEVMARTAGVSDVSLHRPASVRQVGSPPLASSEVPRRTKHKKKTSPHSAETCATVDFTPCTDEVKQLSHRFSELLPRLGALPARRLLQLTVQPPPSDRLEDAVCTLVELGALTSRRDEQARITILGRMAIVLPLDLRLCRLVLFGALFGCAADAVVMAAALSGQDPFSSPMHMVIKDHLKYARALAKSFESRWHFDGGSLSEPIMLRNLFKAWLKGSQLRPQGKSS
;
A
#
# COMPACT_ATOMS: atom_id res chain seq x y z
N MET A 1 -16.51 -13.06 31.92
CA MET A 1 -15.18 -12.77 32.49
C MET A 1 -14.43 -12.06 31.40
N ASP A 2 -14.43 -10.74 31.53
CA ASP A 2 -13.81 -9.80 30.62
C ASP A 2 -12.32 -10.12 30.46
N GLN A 3 -11.88 -10.27 29.22
CA GLN A 3 -10.46 -10.16 28.91
C GLN A 3 -10.19 -8.69 28.60
N VAL A 4 -9.78 -7.96 29.63
CA VAL A 4 -9.06 -6.70 29.51
C VAL A 4 -7.73 -7.06 28.86
N GLU A 5 -7.63 -6.92 27.54
CA GLU A 5 -6.32 -6.83 26.89
C GLU A 5 -5.60 -5.61 27.47
N ASP A 6 -4.38 -5.84 27.92
CA ASP A 6 -3.56 -4.89 28.67
C ASP A 6 -3.39 -3.58 27.86
N ALA A 7 -4.01 -2.50 28.30
CA ALA A 7 -3.98 -1.20 27.62
C ALA A 7 -2.57 -0.57 27.58
N SER A 8 -1.58 -1.19 28.25
CA SER A 8 -0.20 -0.73 28.31
C SER A 8 0.61 -0.96 27.03
N ASP A 9 0.21 -1.91 26.18
CA ASP A 9 0.96 -2.27 24.96
C ASP A 9 0.49 -1.51 23.69
N ALA A 10 -0.56 -0.70 23.81
CA ALA A 10 -1.04 0.12 22.71
C ALA A 10 -0.12 1.33 22.45
N CYS A 11 0.09 1.67 21.17
CA CYS A 11 0.88 2.86 20.81
C CYS A 11 0.26 4.13 21.40
N LEU A 12 1.10 5.15 21.61
CA LEU A 12 0.70 6.40 22.28
C LEU A 12 -0.50 7.06 21.56
N PHE A 13 -0.58 6.98 20.24
CA PHE A 13 -1.73 7.45 19.47
C PHE A 13 -3.07 6.85 19.95
N VAL A 14 -3.13 5.53 20.18
CA VAL A 14 -4.34 4.85 20.64
C VAL A 14 -4.67 5.25 22.07
N ARG A 15 -3.66 5.33 22.94
CA ARG A 15 -3.85 5.73 24.35
C ARG A 15 -4.35 7.17 24.51
N LEU A 16 -3.96 8.07 23.61
CA LEU A 16 -4.48 9.45 23.57
C LEU A 16 -5.94 9.57 23.11
N GLY A 17 -6.58 8.47 22.69
CA GLY A 17 -7.94 8.47 22.14
C GLY A 17 -8.00 8.64 20.61
N GLY A 18 -6.86 8.44 19.93
CA GLY A 18 -6.75 8.46 18.48
C GLY A 18 -6.93 9.85 17.86
N ARG A 19 -7.30 9.88 16.57
CA ARG A 19 -7.39 11.10 15.76
C ARG A 19 -8.35 12.16 16.33
N PRO A 20 -9.55 11.83 16.86
CA PRO A 20 -10.46 12.85 17.39
C PRO A 20 -9.84 13.68 18.54
N ASN A 21 -9.14 13.04 19.46
CA ASN A 21 -8.48 13.74 20.56
C ASN A 21 -7.23 14.49 20.09
N LEU A 22 -6.50 13.94 19.12
CA LEU A 22 -5.36 14.62 18.53
C LEU A 22 -5.78 15.89 17.76
N GLU A 23 -6.89 15.85 17.02
CA GLU A 23 -7.51 17.01 16.39
C GLU A 23 -7.90 18.06 17.43
N ARG A 24 -8.52 17.64 18.54
CA ARG A 24 -8.88 18.56 19.64
C ARG A 24 -7.64 19.26 20.21
N ILE A 25 -6.60 18.50 20.54
CA ILE A 25 -5.33 19.03 21.07
C ILE A 25 -4.73 20.05 20.11
N VAL A 26 -4.55 19.68 18.84
CA VAL A 26 -3.88 20.54 17.85
C VAL A 26 -4.74 21.76 17.54
N TYR A 27 -6.04 21.60 17.39
CA TYR A 27 -6.88 22.71 16.95
C TYR A 27 -6.96 23.80 18.02
N GLU A 28 -7.13 23.39 19.28
CA GLU A 28 -7.14 24.29 20.43
C GLU A 28 -5.78 24.94 20.64
N LEU A 29 -4.69 24.17 20.56
CA LEU A 29 -3.33 24.72 20.63
C LEU A 29 -3.10 25.81 19.59
N TYR A 30 -3.40 25.55 18.32
CA TYR A 30 -3.16 26.51 17.26
C TYR A 30 -4.01 27.77 17.46
N ASP A 31 -5.25 27.64 17.93
CA ASP A 31 -6.07 28.80 18.25
C ASP A 31 -5.44 29.63 19.37
N LEU A 32 -4.93 29.00 20.44
CA LEU A 32 -4.18 29.70 21.49
C LEU A 32 -2.91 30.37 20.94
N MET A 33 -2.12 29.66 20.14
CA MET A 33 -0.90 30.20 19.53
C MET A 33 -1.15 31.39 18.60
N ARG A 34 -2.31 31.42 17.91
CA ARG A 34 -2.69 32.52 17.02
C ARG A 34 -2.88 33.83 17.77
N PHE A 35 -3.38 33.76 19.00
CA PHE A 35 -3.65 34.93 19.84
C PHE A 35 -2.56 35.21 20.88
N ASP A 36 -1.53 34.36 20.96
CA ASP A 36 -0.38 34.56 21.83
C ASP A 36 0.51 35.72 21.30
N SER A 37 0.96 36.60 22.20
CA SER A 37 1.74 37.78 21.83
C SER A 37 3.12 37.48 21.25
N LEU A 38 3.71 36.32 21.59
CA LEU A 38 5.02 35.91 21.11
C LEU A 38 4.91 35.08 19.83
N LEU A 39 3.93 34.16 19.75
CA LEU A 39 3.79 33.20 18.64
C LEU A 39 2.91 33.71 17.50
N GLY A 40 1.87 34.49 17.82
CA GLY A 40 0.89 35.03 16.89
C GLY A 40 1.48 35.69 15.62
N PRO A 41 2.50 36.57 15.75
CA PRO A 41 3.11 37.24 14.60
C PRO A 41 3.68 36.30 13.52
N GLN A 42 4.10 35.08 13.88
CA GLN A 42 4.58 34.11 12.88
C GLN A 42 3.47 33.63 11.95
N PHE A 43 2.24 33.52 12.44
CA PHE A 43 1.09 33.07 11.63
C PHE A 43 0.61 34.13 10.65
N GLU A 44 0.83 35.42 10.92
CA GLU A 44 0.53 36.48 9.95
C GLU A 44 1.38 36.35 8.67
N ARG A 45 2.60 35.83 8.82
CA ARG A 45 3.54 35.64 7.71
C ARG A 45 3.28 34.36 6.91
N PHE A 46 2.98 33.25 7.59
CA PHE A 46 2.92 31.92 6.96
C PHE A 46 1.50 31.31 6.86
N ALA A 47 0.53 31.82 7.61
CA ALA A 47 -0.83 31.25 7.70
C ALA A 47 -1.93 32.32 7.89
N ARG A 48 -1.82 33.42 7.13
CA ARG A 48 -2.67 34.62 7.27
C ARG A 48 -4.18 34.35 7.11
N THR A 49 -4.55 33.52 6.15
CA THR A 49 -5.97 33.22 5.86
C THR A 49 -6.46 32.03 6.68
N ASP A 50 -7.76 31.98 6.96
CA ASP A 50 -8.36 30.86 7.71
C ASP A 50 -8.16 29.53 6.97
N SER A 51 -8.19 29.53 5.64
CA SER A 51 -7.92 28.34 4.84
C SER A 51 -6.47 27.84 4.97
N THR A 52 -5.48 28.74 4.95
CA THR A 52 -4.07 28.39 5.16
C THR A 52 -3.83 27.92 6.58
N PHE A 53 -4.52 28.52 7.55
CA PHE A 53 -4.41 28.18 8.96
C PHE A 53 -5.02 26.80 9.26
N LEU A 54 -6.19 26.50 8.70
CA LEU A 54 -6.79 25.17 8.79
C LEU A 54 -5.92 24.08 8.16
N ARG A 55 -5.33 24.34 6.99
CA ARG A 55 -4.37 23.41 6.37
C ARG A 55 -3.15 23.15 7.25
N LEU A 56 -2.69 24.15 8.00
CA LEU A 56 -1.58 23.99 8.94
C LEU A 56 -1.99 23.07 10.10
N LYS A 57 -3.18 23.29 10.69
CA LYS A 57 -3.71 22.41 11.74
C LYS A 57 -3.83 20.96 11.27
N ILE A 58 -4.45 20.72 10.11
CA ILE A 58 -4.62 19.37 9.55
C ILE A 58 -3.26 18.69 9.37
N ARG A 59 -2.28 19.41 8.79
CA ARG A 59 -0.96 18.84 8.54
C ARG A 59 -0.19 18.52 9.83
N THR A 60 -0.40 19.30 10.89
CA THR A 60 0.18 18.99 12.20
C THR A 60 -0.48 17.78 12.85
N VAL A 61 -1.79 17.61 12.72
CA VAL A 61 -2.49 16.38 13.14
C VAL A 61 -1.92 15.17 12.41
N ASP A 62 -1.77 15.25 11.08
CA ASP A 62 -1.24 14.17 10.25
C ASP A 62 0.21 13.80 10.65
N PHE A 63 1.05 14.80 10.92
CA PHE A 63 2.41 14.58 11.41
C PHE A 63 2.43 13.90 12.78
N LEU A 64 1.62 14.38 13.73
CA LEU A 64 1.58 13.81 15.07
C LEU A 64 0.95 12.41 15.08
N GLU A 65 -0.06 12.15 14.24
CA GLU A 65 -0.64 10.82 14.11
C GLU A 65 0.43 9.81 13.70
N TRP A 66 1.22 10.13 12.67
CA TRP A 66 2.33 9.30 12.24
C TRP A 66 3.41 9.14 13.33
N LEU A 67 3.82 10.25 13.96
CA LEU A 67 4.88 10.26 14.97
C LEU A 67 4.53 9.41 16.20
N LEU A 68 3.25 9.39 16.59
CA LEU A 68 2.75 8.68 17.78
C LEU A 68 2.37 7.22 17.50
N GLY A 69 2.66 6.73 16.29
CA GLY A 69 2.40 5.34 15.88
C GLY A 69 0.97 5.08 15.38
N GLY A 70 0.27 6.12 14.94
CA GLY A 70 -1.03 6.02 14.29
C GLY A 70 -0.96 5.45 12.86
N PRO A 71 -2.12 5.17 12.24
CA PRO A 71 -2.20 4.51 10.94
C PRO A 71 -1.81 5.41 9.75
N TYR A 72 -1.83 6.74 9.91
CA TYR A 72 -1.42 7.67 8.87
C TYR A 72 0.10 7.66 8.63
N VAL A 73 0.51 7.66 7.36
CA VAL A 73 1.92 7.80 6.97
C VAL A 73 2.14 9.23 6.49
N TYR A 74 2.95 9.97 7.24
CA TYR A 74 3.23 11.37 6.91
C TYR A 74 4.02 11.51 5.61
N ASP A 75 3.46 12.25 4.65
CA ASP A 75 3.99 12.50 3.31
C ASP A 75 4.43 13.97 3.10
N GLY A 76 4.37 14.78 4.17
CA GLY A 76 4.75 16.18 4.14
C GLY A 76 6.27 16.41 4.22
N PRO A 77 6.71 17.68 4.18
CA PRO A 77 8.10 18.05 4.37
C PRO A 77 8.62 17.59 5.73
N ASP A 78 9.90 17.20 5.76
CA ASP A 78 10.63 16.94 7.00
C ASP A 78 10.56 18.13 7.95
N LEU A 79 10.63 17.84 9.25
CA LEU A 79 10.36 18.82 10.29
C LEU A 79 11.34 20.02 10.24
N PHE A 80 12.61 19.79 9.91
CA PHE A 80 13.57 20.88 9.70
C PHE A 80 13.19 21.73 8.49
N VAL A 81 12.91 21.09 7.35
CA VAL A 81 12.57 21.77 6.09
C VAL A 81 11.33 22.65 6.24
N ALA A 82 10.34 22.20 7.00
CA ALA A 82 9.11 22.94 7.26
C ALA A 82 9.35 24.24 8.07
N HIS A 83 10.37 24.27 8.93
CA HIS A 83 10.61 25.36 9.89
C HIS A 83 11.86 26.21 9.59
N ALA A 84 12.74 25.77 8.68
CA ALA A 84 14.02 26.42 8.38
C ALA A 84 13.88 27.92 8.04
N SER A 85 12.81 28.34 7.37
CA SER A 85 12.57 29.75 7.01
C SER A 85 11.88 30.58 8.10
N MET A 86 11.45 29.95 9.20
CA MET A 86 10.66 30.57 10.26
C MET A 86 11.54 31.13 11.38
N HIS A 87 12.80 30.67 11.50
CA HIS A 87 13.74 31.09 12.53
C HIS A 87 13.15 31.01 13.96
N ILE A 88 12.54 29.87 14.27
CA ILE A 88 11.95 29.61 15.59
C ILE A 88 13.07 29.48 16.61
N ASP A 89 13.01 30.26 17.68
CA ASP A 89 13.99 30.20 18.76
C ASP A 89 13.53 29.34 19.94
N ASN A 90 14.45 29.04 20.86
CA ASN A 90 14.14 28.24 22.06
C ASN A 90 13.04 28.88 22.93
N LEU A 91 12.96 30.21 22.95
CA LEU A 91 11.96 30.92 23.72
C LEU A 91 10.55 30.67 23.14
N SER A 92 10.39 30.82 21.83
CA SER A 92 9.13 30.55 21.13
C SER A 92 8.73 29.08 21.25
N TYR A 93 9.67 28.14 21.08
CA TYR A 93 9.39 26.71 21.24
C TYR A 93 8.92 26.38 22.66
N THR A 94 9.58 26.95 23.67
CA THR A 94 9.20 26.75 25.07
C THR A 94 7.82 27.35 25.36
N GLN A 95 7.48 28.48 24.76
CA GLN A 95 6.14 29.05 24.88
C GLN A 95 5.07 28.15 24.25
N MET A 96 5.34 27.57 23.07
CA MET A 96 4.46 26.57 22.46
C MET A 96 4.26 25.35 23.38
N MET A 97 5.31 24.84 24.00
CA MET A 97 5.22 23.71 24.95
C MET A 97 4.35 24.04 26.17
N LYS A 98 4.37 25.29 26.67
CA LYS A 98 3.46 25.72 27.75
C LYS A 98 2.00 25.71 27.30
N LEU A 99 1.72 26.12 26.06
CA LEU A 99 0.35 26.07 25.53
C LEU A 99 -0.12 24.63 25.33
N TYR A 100 0.76 23.71 24.92
CA TYR A 100 0.45 22.27 24.92
C TYR A 100 0.07 21.78 26.32
N GLN A 101 0.85 22.13 27.35
CA GLN A 101 0.53 21.78 28.74
C GLN A 101 -0.84 22.33 29.16
N GLN A 102 -1.14 23.59 28.82
CA GLN A 102 -2.44 24.21 29.13
C GLN A 102 -3.61 23.43 28.50
N VAL A 103 -3.50 23.05 27.22
CA VAL A 103 -4.54 22.28 26.52
C VAL A 103 -4.72 20.90 27.16
N LEU A 104 -3.62 20.20 27.46
CA LEU A 104 -3.68 18.84 28.03
C LEU A 104 -4.27 18.80 29.44
N VAL A 105 -4.10 19.87 30.24
CA VAL A 105 -4.75 19.99 31.55
C VAL A 105 -6.28 20.01 31.42
N GLY A 106 -6.83 20.58 30.35
CA GLY A 106 -8.27 20.63 30.09
C GLY A 106 -8.90 19.32 29.59
N MET A 107 -8.11 18.28 29.32
CA MET A 107 -8.59 17.02 28.75
C MET A 107 -8.70 15.92 29.81
N GLU A 108 -9.91 15.70 30.34
CA GLU A 108 -10.18 14.71 31.39
C GLU A 108 -10.22 13.25 30.89
N ASP A 109 -10.41 13.06 29.58
CA ASP A 109 -10.53 11.78 28.88
C ASP A 109 -9.18 11.14 28.50
N ILE A 110 -8.06 11.76 28.85
CA ILE A 110 -6.70 11.25 28.63
C ILE A 110 -6.00 11.07 29.97
N ASP A 111 -5.35 9.93 30.15
CA ASP A 111 -4.58 9.64 31.36
C ASP A 111 -3.30 10.49 31.46
N GLU A 112 -2.88 10.76 32.70
CA GLU A 112 -1.75 11.66 32.97
C GLU A 112 -0.41 11.15 32.43
N LEU A 113 -0.24 9.82 32.34
CA LEU A 113 0.99 9.21 31.83
C LEU A 113 1.11 9.42 30.32
N SER A 114 0.03 9.22 29.57
CA SER A 114 -0.04 9.50 28.13
C SER A 114 0.17 10.98 27.81
N LYS A 115 -0.33 11.90 28.66
CA LYS A 115 -0.05 13.35 28.52
C LYS A 115 1.43 13.67 28.68
N GLN A 116 2.07 13.12 29.71
CA GLN A 116 3.50 13.32 29.96
C GLN A 116 4.37 12.75 28.84
N GLU A 117 4.02 11.57 28.33
CA GLU A 117 4.73 10.94 27.22
C GLU A 117 4.60 11.74 25.92
N LEU A 118 3.41 12.28 25.61
CA LEU A 118 3.21 13.18 24.47
C LEU A 118 4.12 14.41 24.57
N LEU A 119 4.19 15.05 25.74
CA LEU A 119 5.06 16.20 25.96
C LEU A 119 6.54 15.84 25.78
N GLN A 120 6.97 14.65 26.18
CA GLN A 120 8.35 14.18 25.96
C GLN A 120 8.64 13.95 24.48
N VAL A 121 7.72 13.32 23.75
CA VAL A 121 7.85 13.09 22.30
C VAL A 121 7.93 14.41 21.54
N LEU A 122 7.10 15.39 21.91
CA LEU A 122 7.12 16.74 21.34
C LEU A 122 8.42 17.48 21.70
N GLU A 123 8.90 17.37 22.93
CA GLU A 123 10.16 18.01 23.35
C GLU A 123 11.36 17.43 22.58
N ALA A 124 11.35 16.13 22.27
CA ALA A 124 12.38 15.49 21.44
C ALA A 124 12.46 16.06 20.01
N GLN A 125 11.39 16.70 19.52
CA GLN A 125 11.35 17.35 18.20
C GLN A 125 11.95 18.77 18.19
N ARG A 126 12.39 19.30 19.35
CA ARG A 126 12.93 20.67 19.45
C ARG A 126 14.15 20.90 18.56
N GLY A 127 15.05 19.92 18.49
CA GLY A 127 16.31 19.98 17.74
C GLY A 127 16.13 20.43 16.29
N PRO A 128 15.40 19.66 15.45
CA PRO A 128 15.16 20.02 14.05
C PRO A 128 14.30 21.28 13.85
N VAL A 129 13.51 21.71 14.83
CA VAL A 129 12.66 22.92 14.69
C VAL A 129 13.43 24.21 14.99
N VAL A 130 14.21 24.21 16.07
CA VAL A 130 14.95 25.39 16.54
C VAL A 130 16.33 25.48 15.87
N ASP A 131 16.96 24.32 15.63
CA ASP A 131 18.30 24.16 15.07
C ASP A 131 19.33 25.21 15.57
N PRO A 132 19.55 25.32 16.89
CA PRO A 132 20.32 26.41 17.47
C PRO A 132 21.79 26.41 17.02
N TYR A 133 22.31 25.25 16.64
CA TYR A 133 23.69 25.05 16.20
C TYR A 133 23.82 24.87 14.68
N LYS A 134 22.72 25.08 13.92
CA LYS A 134 22.69 24.96 12.45
C LYS A 134 23.17 23.59 11.96
N GLU A 135 22.94 22.54 12.75
CA GLU A 135 23.38 21.19 12.42
C GLU A 135 22.52 20.62 11.30
N PHE A 136 21.20 20.76 11.41
CA PHE A 136 20.25 20.30 10.40
C PHE A 136 20.34 21.14 9.13
N GLU A 137 20.58 22.45 9.25
CA GLU A 137 20.85 23.33 8.11
C GLU A 137 22.08 22.87 7.30
N ARG A 138 23.18 22.58 7.99
CA ARG A 138 24.42 22.08 7.35
C ARG A 138 24.21 20.72 6.69
N GLU A 139 23.59 19.76 7.39
CA GLU A 139 23.30 18.43 6.84
C GLU A 139 22.40 18.49 5.60
N HIS A 140 21.38 19.35 5.66
CA HIS A 140 20.47 19.59 4.54
C HIS A 140 21.22 20.19 3.35
N GLU A 141 22.06 21.21 3.57
CA GLU A 141 22.85 21.83 2.51
C GLU A 141 23.83 20.84 1.87
N GLU A 142 24.55 20.04 2.67
CA GLU A 142 25.42 18.97 2.17
C GLU A 142 24.65 17.93 1.32
N ARG A 143 23.47 17.52 1.79
CA ARG A 143 22.60 16.61 1.04
C ARG A 143 22.16 17.24 -0.29
N TRP A 144 21.81 18.52 -0.29
CA TRP A 144 21.44 19.23 -1.52
C TRP A 144 22.60 19.39 -2.49
N GLN A 145 23.82 19.64 -2.00
CA GLN A 145 25.01 19.67 -2.84
C GLN A 145 25.26 18.29 -3.48
N ARG A 146 25.17 17.20 -2.70
CA ARG A 146 25.27 15.84 -3.25
C ARG A 146 24.25 15.57 -4.36
N ILE A 147 22.98 15.92 -4.13
CA ILE A 147 21.91 15.76 -5.14
C ILE A 147 22.21 16.62 -6.39
N LYS A 148 22.71 17.83 -6.21
CA LYS A 148 23.06 18.74 -7.30
C LYS A 148 24.25 18.19 -8.11
N GLU A 149 25.29 17.73 -7.45
CA GLU A 149 26.46 17.08 -8.06
C GLU A 149 26.05 15.82 -8.83
N GLU A 150 25.21 14.96 -8.25
CA GLU A 150 24.66 13.79 -8.93
C GLU A 150 23.87 14.17 -10.18
N ARG A 151 23.06 15.23 -10.11
CA ARG A 151 22.34 15.76 -11.28
C ARG A 151 23.32 16.28 -12.33
N GLU A 152 24.35 17.02 -11.96
CA GLU A 152 25.38 17.51 -12.89
C GLU A 152 26.16 16.36 -13.54
N ILE A 153 26.52 15.31 -12.79
CA ILE A 153 27.16 14.09 -13.31
C ILE A 153 26.23 13.38 -14.29
N ARG A 154 24.94 13.26 -13.95
CA ARG A 154 23.92 12.65 -14.82
C ARG A 154 23.72 13.48 -16.10
N GLU A 155 23.68 14.80 -16.00
CA GLU A 155 23.56 15.70 -17.15
C GLU A 155 24.81 15.66 -18.04
N LYS A 156 26.01 15.58 -17.46
CA LYS A 156 27.27 15.40 -18.22
C LYS A 156 27.31 14.04 -18.92
N LYS A 157 26.85 12.96 -18.28
CA LYS A 157 26.83 11.59 -18.84
C LYS A 157 25.77 11.37 -19.92
N PHE A 158 24.59 11.97 -19.78
CA PHE A 158 23.43 11.70 -20.66
C PHE A 158 23.04 12.89 -21.56
N GLY A 159 23.74 14.02 -21.44
CA GLY A 159 23.43 15.27 -22.14
C GLY A 159 22.18 15.96 -21.61
N LYS A 160 21.97 17.23 -21.99
CA LYS A 160 20.74 18.01 -21.69
C LYS A 160 19.52 17.50 -22.47
N LYS A 161 19.17 16.22 -22.39
CA LYS A 161 17.82 15.80 -22.79
C LYS A 161 16.89 16.21 -21.65
N LYS A 162 16.08 17.26 -21.88
CA LYS A 162 14.97 17.60 -20.99
C LYS A 162 14.12 16.35 -20.80
N PHE A 163 14.22 15.70 -19.64
CA PHE A 163 13.23 14.74 -19.20
C PHE A 163 11.96 15.55 -18.94
N LYS A 164 11.13 15.72 -19.97
CA LYS A 164 9.75 16.15 -19.75
C LYS A 164 9.10 15.07 -18.90
N SER A 165 8.49 15.46 -17.78
CA SER A 165 7.65 14.57 -16.99
C SER A 165 6.72 13.80 -17.94
N PHE A 166 6.52 12.52 -17.66
CA PHE A 166 5.61 11.68 -18.42
C PHE A 166 4.23 12.35 -18.60
N GLU A 167 3.73 13.01 -17.54
CA GLU A 167 2.49 13.80 -17.57
C GLU A 167 2.55 14.94 -18.59
N THR A 168 3.64 15.70 -18.63
CA THR A 168 3.76 16.82 -19.59
C THR A 168 3.79 16.34 -21.04
N ARG A 169 4.31 15.14 -21.32
CA ARG A 169 4.30 14.56 -22.67
C ARG A 169 2.92 14.06 -23.06
N ILE A 170 2.18 13.47 -22.11
CA ILE A 170 0.79 13.06 -22.32
C ILE A 170 -0.10 14.29 -22.54
N LEU A 171 0.03 15.33 -21.72
CA LEU A 171 -0.77 16.55 -21.82
C LEU A 171 -0.56 17.29 -23.15
N GLU A 172 0.68 17.36 -23.64
CA GLU A 172 0.98 17.92 -24.96
C GLU A 172 0.42 17.06 -26.09
N GLN A 173 0.50 15.73 -25.95
CA GLN A 173 0.00 14.79 -26.95
C GLN A 173 -1.54 14.77 -27.01
N GLU A 174 -2.22 14.96 -25.88
CA GLU A 174 -3.68 15.08 -25.80
C GLU A 174 -4.18 16.43 -26.32
N ARG A 175 -3.47 17.54 -26.02
CA ARG A 175 -3.74 18.85 -26.66
C ARG A 175 -3.59 18.79 -28.18
N ALA A 176 -2.57 18.11 -28.67
CA ALA A 176 -2.34 17.95 -30.12
C ALA A 176 -3.42 17.12 -30.82
N LYS A 177 -4.18 16.31 -30.08
CA LYS A 177 -5.33 15.54 -30.58
C LYS A 177 -6.68 16.28 -30.45
N GLY A 178 -6.68 17.51 -29.91
CA GLY A 178 -7.89 18.32 -29.74
C GLY A 178 -8.76 17.95 -28.54
N ASN A 179 -8.28 17.11 -27.61
CA ASN A 179 -9.00 16.80 -26.39
C ASN A 179 -8.74 17.87 -25.31
N PRO A 180 -9.79 18.38 -24.63
CA PRO A 180 -9.62 19.40 -23.59
C PRO A 180 -8.86 18.85 -22.37
N PRO A 181 -8.18 19.73 -21.59
CA PRO A 181 -7.34 19.30 -20.47
C PRO A 181 -8.20 18.72 -19.33
N ALA A 182 -7.60 17.79 -18.58
CA ALA A 182 -8.14 16.95 -17.52
C ALA A 182 -8.75 17.66 -16.29
N GLN A 183 -9.47 18.78 -16.45
CA GLN A 183 -10.26 19.39 -15.39
C GLN A 183 -11.59 18.64 -15.15
N ASP A 184 -12.14 17.97 -16.17
CA ASP A 184 -13.28 17.04 -16.03
C ASP A 184 -12.94 15.77 -15.22
N PHE A 185 -11.66 15.48 -14.99
CA PHE A 185 -11.20 14.26 -14.35
C PHE A 185 -11.64 14.16 -12.88
N LEU A 186 -11.59 15.28 -12.14
CA LEU A 186 -12.06 15.34 -10.74
C LEU A 186 -13.59 15.21 -10.66
N GLU A 187 -14.32 15.75 -11.64
CA GLU A 187 -15.78 15.69 -11.68
C GLU A 187 -16.30 14.29 -12.08
N VAL A 188 -15.61 13.61 -13.01
CA VAL A 188 -15.92 12.23 -13.40
C VAL A 188 -15.57 11.25 -12.27
N MET A 189 -14.44 11.44 -11.58
CA MET A 189 -14.09 10.67 -10.38
C MET A 189 -15.12 10.88 -9.27
N ALA A 190 -15.59 12.12 -9.04
CA ALA A 190 -16.63 12.42 -8.06
C ALA A 190 -18.01 11.82 -8.43
N ARG A 191 -18.31 11.68 -9.72
CA ARG A 191 -19.57 11.05 -10.19
C ARG A 191 -19.53 9.53 -10.21
N THR A 192 -18.37 8.91 -10.44
CA THR A 192 -18.22 7.44 -10.45
C THR A 192 -17.91 6.87 -9.07
N ALA A 193 -17.28 7.66 -8.20
CA ALA A 193 -17.11 7.35 -6.79
C ALA A 193 -18.14 8.11 -5.96
N GLY A 194 -19.33 7.53 -5.76
CA GLY A 194 -20.22 7.92 -4.66
C GLY A 194 -19.65 7.55 -3.30
N VAL A 195 -18.37 7.82 -3.06
CA VAL A 195 -17.60 7.54 -1.84
C VAL A 195 -16.73 8.76 -1.58
N SER A 196 -17.20 9.62 -0.69
CA SER A 196 -16.55 10.88 -0.28
C SER A 196 -15.46 10.69 0.78
N ASP A 197 -14.81 9.52 0.83
CA ASP A 197 -13.80 9.25 1.86
C ASP A 197 -12.81 8.20 1.35
N VAL A 198 -11.67 8.65 0.83
CA VAL A 198 -10.53 7.78 0.52
C VAL A 198 -9.53 7.94 1.66
N SER A 199 -9.89 7.41 2.81
CA SER A 199 -8.93 7.11 3.87
C SER A 199 -8.09 5.93 3.41
N LEU A 200 -6.82 6.18 3.03
CA LEU A 200 -5.82 5.13 2.84
C LEU A 200 -5.56 4.48 4.21
N HIS A 201 -6.16 3.31 4.45
CA HIS A 201 -5.92 2.51 5.65
C HIS A 201 -5.33 1.14 5.33
N ARG A 202 -4.40 0.76 6.21
CA ARG A 202 -3.56 -0.44 6.32
C ARG A 202 -2.55 -0.71 5.19
N PRO A 203 -1.26 -0.96 5.55
CA PRO A 203 -0.32 -1.56 4.61
C PRO A 203 -0.83 -2.93 4.20
N ALA A 204 -0.65 -3.26 2.92
CA ALA A 204 -0.92 -4.59 2.40
C ALA A 204 -0.31 -5.65 3.33
N SER A 205 -1.12 -6.65 3.72
CA SER A 205 -0.63 -7.83 4.43
C SER A 205 0.60 -8.36 3.70
N VAL A 206 1.78 -8.24 4.32
CA VAL A 206 3.01 -8.81 3.79
C VAL A 206 2.80 -10.32 3.75
N ARG A 207 2.59 -10.88 2.56
CA ARG A 207 2.63 -12.33 2.37
C ARG A 207 4.06 -12.80 2.64
N GLN A 208 4.35 -13.12 3.89
CA GLN A 208 5.55 -13.89 4.21
C GLN A 208 5.34 -15.32 3.71
N VAL A 209 6.28 -15.80 2.89
CA VAL A 209 6.38 -17.22 2.57
C VAL A 209 7.04 -17.90 3.78
N GLY A 210 6.24 -18.15 4.82
CA GLY A 210 6.64 -19.02 5.92
C GLY A 210 6.71 -20.47 5.43
N SER A 211 7.67 -21.24 5.95
CA SER A 211 7.69 -22.70 5.78
C SER A 211 7.02 -23.32 7.01
N PRO A 212 5.70 -23.53 7.03
CA PRO A 212 5.06 -24.19 8.17
C PRO A 212 5.55 -25.65 8.29
N PRO A 213 5.59 -26.22 9.50
CA PRO A 213 5.85 -27.65 9.67
C PRO A 213 4.81 -28.47 8.89
N LEU A 214 5.28 -29.49 8.17
CA LEU A 214 4.44 -30.39 7.35
C LEU A 214 3.29 -30.96 8.18
N ALA A 215 2.06 -30.85 7.68
CA ALA A 215 0.92 -31.47 8.30
C ALA A 215 1.07 -33.00 8.29
N SER A 216 0.65 -33.68 9.37
CA SER A 216 0.76 -35.13 9.56
C SER A 216 0.15 -35.96 8.40
N SER A 217 -0.77 -35.37 7.64
CA SER A 217 -1.42 -35.96 6.46
C SER A 217 -0.60 -35.89 5.15
N GLU A 218 0.42 -35.01 5.07
CA GLU A 218 1.29 -34.88 3.88
C GLU A 218 2.47 -35.88 3.90
N VAL A 219 2.86 -36.36 5.08
CA VAL A 219 3.92 -37.35 5.29
C VAL A 219 3.71 -38.65 4.48
N PRO A 220 2.50 -39.29 4.45
CA PRO A 220 2.29 -40.52 3.68
C PRO A 220 2.17 -40.35 2.15
N ARG A 221 1.95 -39.13 1.61
CA ARG A 221 1.96 -38.93 0.15
C ARG A 221 3.38 -39.03 -0.43
N ARG A 222 4.39 -38.66 0.36
CA ARG A 222 5.81 -38.69 -0.05
C ARG A 222 6.42 -40.10 0.00
N THR A 223 5.92 -40.99 0.87
CA THR A 223 6.40 -42.38 0.97
C THR A 223 6.01 -43.22 -0.25
N LYS A 224 4.88 -42.93 -0.91
CA LYS A 224 4.48 -43.59 -2.17
C LYS A 224 5.40 -43.25 -3.35
N HIS A 225 6.01 -42.06 -3.37
CA HIS A 225 7.01 -41.70 -4.38
C HIS A 225 8.42 -42.26 -4.10
N LYS A 226 8.70 -42.70 -2.87
CA LYS A 226 10.01 -43.25 -2.47
C LYS A 226 10.19 -44.73 -2.83
N LYS A 227 9.16 -45.40 -3.37
CA LYS A 227 9.16 -46.85 -3.67
C LYS A 227 9.78 -47.24 -5.02
N LYS A 228 10.55 -46.36 -5.68
CA LYS A 228 11.18 -46.66 -6.99
C LYS A 228 12.67 -46.99 -6.99
N THR A 229 13.39 -46.90 -5.87
CA THR A 229 14.81 -47.35 -5.78
C THR A 229 15.15 -47.76 -4.34
N SER A 230 15.50 -49.04 -4.15
CA SER A 230 16.16 -49.77 -3.03
C SER A 230 16.26 -49.20 -1.58
N PRO A 231 16.28 -50.07 -0.54
CA PRO A 231 16.05 -49.67 0.85
C PRO A 231 17.33 -49.20 1.55
N HIS A 232 17.29 -48.01 2.17
CA HIS A 232 18.16 -47.70 3.30
C HIS A 232 17.35 -46.98 4.41
N SER A 233 17.49 -47.57 5.60
CA SER A 233 17.09 -47.18 6.97
C SER A 233 16.40 -45.83 7.16
N ALA A 234 15.15 -45.89 7.61
CA ALA A 234 14.45 -44.81 8.29
C ALA A 234 14.43 -45.13 9.78
N GLU A 235 15.09 -44.32 10.60
CA GLU A 235 14.89 -44.34 12.05
C GLU A 235 14.00 -43.17 12.48
N THR A 236 13.17 -43.51 13.48
CA THR A 236 12.38 -42.67 14.41
C THR A 236 11.27 -41.77 13.85
N CYS A 237 10.07 -42.35 13.70
CA CYS A 237 8.83 -41.64 13.96
C CYS A 237 7.83 -42.60 14.63
N ALA A 238 7.34 -42.22 15.80
CA ALA A 238 6.46 -43.02 16.64
C ALA A 238 5.19 -43.46 15.89
N THR A 239 4.78 -44.70 16.12
CA THR A 239 3.54 -45.29 15.63
C THR A 239 2.35 -44.56 16.24
N VAL A 240 1.70 -43.71 15.46
CA VAL A 240 0.34 -43.21 15.73
C VAL A 240 -0.58 -43.96 14.78
N ASP A 241 -1.54 -44.70 15.36
CA ASP A 241 -2.53 -45.46 14.61
C ASP A 241 -3.33 -44.56 13.68
N PHE A 242 -3.33 -44.89 12.38
CA PHE A 242 -4.07 -44.18 11.34
C PHE A 242 -5.38 -44.90 11.01
N THR A 243 -6.51 -44.27 11.31
CA THR A 243 -7.78 -44.54 10.60
C THR A 243 -7.92 -43.52 9.45
N PRO A 244 -8.13 -43.95 8.19
CA PRO A 244 -8.28 -43.01 7.08
C PRO A 244 -9.65 -42.34 7.13
N CYS A 245 -9.66 -41.01 7.32
CA CYS A 245 -10.87 -40.20 7.36
C CYS A 245 -11.52 -40.12 5.96
N THR A 246 -12.36 -41.10 5.61
CA THR A 246 -13.25 -41.07 4.44
C THR A 246 -14.48 -40.18 4.65
N ASP A 247 -14.63 -39.61 5.84
CA ASP A 247 -15.84 -38.90 6.25
C ASP A 247 -15.85 -37.44 5.82
N GLU A 248 -14.69 -36.76 5.74
CA GLU A 248 -14.62 -35.34 5.36
C GLU A 248 -15.11 -35.08 3.92
N VAL A 249 -14.75 -35.93 2.95
CA VAL A 249 -15.14 -35.75 1.54
C VAL A 249 -16.65 -35.98 1.36
N LYS A 250 -17.22 -36.95 2.07
CA LYS A 250 -18.67 -37.23 2.05
C LYS A 250 -19.46 -36.11 2.74
N GLN A 251 -18.93 -35.59 3.85
CA GLN A 251 -19.52 -34.48 4.60
C GLN A 251 -19.48 -33.16 3.80
N LEU A 252 -18.39 -32.91 3.07
CA LEU A 252 -18.24 -31.80 2.12
C LEU A 252 -19.27 -31.86 0.99
N SER A 253 -19.43 -33.02 0.34
CA SER A 253 -20.38 -33.22 -0.75
C SER A 253 -21.84 -33.04 -0.32
N HIS A 254 -22.21 -33.58 0.85
CA HIS A 254 -23.56 -33.44 1.39
C HIS A 254 -23.90 -31.98 1.74
N ARG A 255 -22.98 -31.28 2.41
CA ARG A 255 -23.18 -29.87 2.79
C ARG A 255 -23.19 -28.93 1.58
N PHE A 256 -22.41 -29.21 0.53
CA PHE A 256 -22.44 -28.43 -0.70
C PHE A 256 -23.78 -28.55 -1.43
N SER A 257 -24.39 -29.74 -1.40
CA SER A 257 -25.72 -29.99 -1.96
C SER A 257 -26.83 -29.25 -1.20
N GLU A 258 -26.66 -29.04 0.12
CA GLU A 258 -27.58 -28.23 0.93
C GLU A 258 -27.40 -26.72 0.70
N LEU A 259 -26.18 -26.27 0.38
CA LEU A 259 -25.85 -24.86 0.15
C LEU A 259 -26.27 -24.36 -1.23
N LEU A 260 -26.21 -25.21 -2.25
CA LEU A 260 -26.50 -24.83 -3.65
C LEU A 260 -27.89 -24.18 -3.84
N PRO A 261 -28.98 -24.71 -3.26
CA PRO A 261 -30.31 -24.12 -3.38
C PRO A 261 -30.47 -22.77 -2.64
N ARG A 262 -29.56 -22.47 -1.70
CA ARG A 262 -29.57 -21.24 -0.90
C ARG A 262 -28.67 -20.15 -1.48
N LEU A 263 -27.91 -20.46 -2.54
CA LEU A 263 -27.08 -19.50 -3.26
C LEU A 263 -27.97 -18.41 -3.89
N GLY A 264 -27.81 -17.16 -3.44
CA GLY A 264 -28.60 -16.02 -3.91
C GLY A 264 -29.85 -15.67 -3.09
N ALA A 265 -30.28 -16.54 -2.16
CA ALA A 265 -31.39 -16.26 -1.23
C ALA A 265 -30.91 -15.70 0.12
N LEU A 266 -29.66 -15.96 0.49
CA LEU A 266 -29.06 -15.52 1.75
C LEU A 266 -27.92 -14.50 1.51
N PRO A 267 -27.69 -13.57 2.45
CA PRO A 267 -26.55 -12.67 2.38
C PRO A 267 -25.23 -13.44 2.45
N ALA A 268 -24.21 -12.94 1.76
CA ALA A 268 -22.90 -13.61 1.62
C ALA A 268 -22.28 -14.01 2.97
N ARG A 269 -22.38 -13.15 3.99
CA ARG A 269 -21.93 -13.44 5.36
C ARG A 269 -22.58 -14.70 5.94
N ARG A 270 -23.90 -14.85 5.75
CA ARG A 270 -24.64 -16.01 6.26
C ARG A 270 -24.29 -17.28 5.49
N LEU A 271 -24.09 -17.17 4.17
CA LEU A 271 -23.69 -18.28 3.33
C LEU A 271 -22.30 -18.82 3.70
N LEU A 272 -21.33 -17.92 3.94
CA LEU A 272 -19.96 -18.30 4.31
C LEU A 272 -19.88 -18.95 5.70
N GLN A 273 -20.75 -18.55 6.64
CA GLN A 273 -20.86 -19.19 7.95
C GLN A 273 -21.38 -20.64 7.89
N LEU A 274 -22.08 -21.02 6.82
CA LEU A 274 -22.60 -22.37 6.63
C LEU A 274 -21.61 -23.31 5.92
N THR A 275 -20.43 -22.80 5.53
CA THR A 275 -19.37 -23.62 4.91
C THR A 275 -18.74 -24.59 5.91
N VAL A 276 -18.08 -25.64 5.42
CA VAL A 276 -17.49 -26.71 6.27
C VAL A 276 -16.47 -26.15 7.27
N GLN A 277 -15.68 -25.17 6.84
CA GLN A 277 -14.75 -24.46 7.70
C GLN A 277 -15.02 -22.96 7.56
N PRO A 278 -15.88 -22.38 8.41
CA PRO A 278 -16.29 -21.00 8.26
C PRO A 278 -15.10 -20.06 8.48
N PRO A 279 -14.93 -19.02 7.64
CA PRO A 279 -13.90 -18.02 7.86
C PRO A 279 -14.22 -17.19 9.13
N PRO A 280 -13.19 -16.71 9.86
CA PRO A 280 -13.39 -15.84 11.00
C PRO A 280 -14.08 -14.53 10.58
N SER A 281 -14.91 -13.99 11.48
CA SER A 281 -15.73 -12.80 11.23
C SER A 281 -14.91 -11.56 10.82
N ASP A 282 -13.70 -11.42 11.35
CA ASP A 282 -12.82 -10.28 11.07
C ASP A 282 -12.32 -10.30 9.62
N ARG A 283 -11.96 -11.49 9.11
CA ARG A 283 -11.56 -11.65 7.70
C ARG A 283 -12.70 -11.37 6.73
N LEU A 284 -13.94 -11.65 7.14
CA LEU A 284 -15.13 -11.31 6.35
C LEU A 284 -15.33 -9.79 6.29
N GLU A 285 -15.19 -9.09 7.42
CA GLU A 285 -15.25 -7.62 7.44
C GLU A 285 -14.11 -7.01 6.61
N ASP A 286 -12.88 -7.48 6.78
CA ASP A 286 -11.72 -7.00 6.02
C ASP A 286 -11.90 -7.21 4.50
N ALA A 287 -12.48 -8.34 4.08
CA ALA A 287 -12.77 -8.60 2.68
C ALA A 287 -13.83 -7.61 2.13
N VAL A 288 -14.87 -7.31 2.90
CA VAL A 288 -15.88 -6.31 2.51
C VAL A 288 -15.27 -4.92 2.44
N CYS A 289 -14.45 -4.51 3.42
CA CYS A 289 -13.70 -3.26 3.38
C CYS A 289 -12.86 -3.15 2.09
N THR A 290 -12.07 -4.20 1.80
CA THR A 290 -11.20 -4.23 0.61
C THR A 290 -12.01 -4.10 -0.69
N LEU A 291 -13.18 -4.73 -0.78
CA LEU A 291 -14.05 -4.63 -1.96
C LEU A 291 -14.63 -3.23 -2.13
N VAL A 292 -14.97 -2.54 -1.04
CA VAL A 292 -15.46 -1.15 -1.05
C VAL A 292 -14.34 -0.19 -1.43
N GLU A 293 -13.16 -0.31 -0.80
CA GLU A 293 -11.97 0.51 -1.09
C GLU A 293 -11.53 0.39 -2.56
N LEU A 294 -11.56 -0.82 -3.10
CA LEU A 294 -11.23 -1.06 -4.50
C LEU A 294 -12.34 -0.62 -5.46
N GLY A 295 -13.53 -0.30 -4.96
CA GLY A 295 -14.67 0.20 -5.72
C GLY A 295 -15.52 -0.87 -6.39
N ALA A 296 -15.45 -2.13 -5.92
CA ALA A 296 -16.33 -3.22 -6.38
C ALA A 296 -17.73 -3.16 -5.76
N LEU A 297 -17.85 -2.57 -4.57
CA LEU A 297 -19.09 -2.39 -3.82
C LEU A 297 -19.30 -0.91 -3.49
N THR A 298 -20.56 -0.47 -3.42
CA THR A 298 -20.90 0.94 -3.14
C THR A 298 -20.87 1.33 -1.67
N SER A 299 -21.11 0.39 -0.74
CA SER A 299 -21.19 0.67 0.70
C SER A 299 -20.65 -0.52 1.50
N ARG A 300 -20.11 -0.22 2.69
CA ARG A 300 -19.59 -1.18 3.68
C ARG A 300 -20.71 -1.79 4.54
N ARG A 301 -21.76 -1.03 4.82
CA ARG A 301 -22.91 -1.47 5.64
C ARG A 301 -24.09 -1.83 4.75
N ASP A 302 -24.73 -2.95 5.11
CA ASP A 302 -26.05 -3.44 4.71
C ASP A 302 -26.22 -4.29 3.46
N GLU A 303 -27.29 -5.09 3.53
CA GLU A 303 -27.90 -5.98 2.53
C GLU A 303 -28.23 -5.29 1.18
N GLN A 304 -27.99 -3.98 1.08
CA GLN A 304 -28.23 -3.13 -0.08
C GLN A 304 -26.95 -2.71 -0.81
N ALA A 305 -25.77 -3.18 -0.38
CA ALA A 305 -24.51 -2.93 -1.08
C ALA A 305 -24.63 -3.39 -2.55
N ARG A 306 -24.64 -2.43 -3.48
CA ARG A 306 -24.78 -2.72 -4.91
C ARG A 306 -23.40 -3.04 -5.50
N ILE A 307 -23.37 -4.05 -6.37
CA ILE A 307 -22.18 -4.40 -7.13
C ILE A 307 -21.99 -3.35 -8.24
N THR A 308 -20.84 -2.69 -8.24
CA THR A 308 -20.47 -1.66 -9.22
C THR A 308 -20.16 -2.28 -10.60
N ILE A 309 -19.90 -1.44 -11.61
CA ILE A 309 -19.43 -1.91 -12.92
C ILE A 309 -18.12 -2.68 -12.78
N LEU A 310 -17.19 -2.19 -11.95
CA LEU A 310 -15.94 -2.87 -11.65
C LEU A 310 -16.19 -4.24 -10.98
N GLY A 311 -17.09 -4.29 -10.00
CA GLY A 311 -17.46 -5.55 -9.34
C GLY A 311 -18.09 -6.56 -10.30
N ARG A 312 -18.95 -6.11 -11.22
CA ARG A 312 -19.53 -6.97 -12.26
C ARG A 312 -18.48 -7.48 -13.24
N MET A 313 -17.53 -6.64 -13.62
CA MET A 313 -16.39 -7.06 -14.45
C MET A 313 -15.55 -8.12 -13.74
N ALA A 314 -15.26 -7.93 -12.44
CA ALA A 314 -14.47 -8.89 -11.66
C ALA A 314 -15.16 -10.24 -11.44
N ILE A 315 -16.49 -10.30 -11.51
CA ILE A 315 -17.24 -11.56 -11.48
C ILE A 315 -17.05 -12.34 -12.78
N VAL A 316 -16.94 -11.65 -13.91
CA VAL A 316 -16.85 -12.27 -15.25
C VAL A 316 -15.40 -12.57 -15.64
N LEU A 317 -14.46 -11.70 -15.27
CA LEU A 317 -13.06 -11.83 -15.64
C LEU A 317 -12.32 -12.72 -14.63
N PRO A 318 -11.50 -13.69 -15.08
CA PRO A 318 -10.66 -14.51 -14.20
C PRO A 318 -9.41 -13.75 -13.76
N LEU A 319 -9.59 -12.55 -13.20
CA LEU A 319 -8.54 -11.64 -12.81
C LEU A 319 -8.80 -11.09 -11.41
N ASP A 320 -7.72 -10.82 -10.68
CA ASP A 320 -7.82 -10.11 -9.41
C ASP A 320 -8.46 -8.73 -9.60
N LEU A 321 -9.18 -8.26 -8.56
CA LEU A 321 -9.94 -7.02 -8.63
C LEU A 321 -9.08 -5.78 -8.99
N ARG A 322 -7.81 -5.75 -8.52
CA ARG A 322 -6.85 -4.69 -8.85
C ARG A 322 -6.49 -4.68 -10.35
N LEU A 323 -6.38 -5.87 -10.97
CA LEU A 323 -6.11 -6.02 -12.39
C LEU A 323 -7.35 -5.72 -13.24
N CYS A 324 -8.54 -6.09 -12.76
CA CYS A 324 -9.81 -5.67 -13.36
C CYS A 324 -9.92 -4.13 -13.40
N ARG A 325 -9.47 -3.46 -12.33
CA ARG A 325 -9.44 -1.99 -12.23
C ARG A 325 -8.46 -1.38 -13.24
N LEU A 326 -7.30 -2.00 -13.44
CA LEU A 326 -6.37 -1.62 -14.51
C LEU A 326 -7.03 -1.72 -15.90
N VAL A 327 -7.74 -2.82 -16.18
CA VAL A 327 -8.44 -3.01 -17.47
C VAL A 327 -9.55 -1.97 -17.65
N LEU A 328 -10.34 -1.70 -16.60
CA LEU A 328 -11.38 -0.68 -16.63
C LEU A 328 -10.81 0.71 -16.96
N PHE A 329 -9.73 1.13 -16.30
CA PHE A 329 -9.06 2.39 -16.63
C PHE A 329 -8.46 2.38 -18.03
N GLY A 330 -7.90 1.26 -18.47
CA GLY A 330 -7.43 1.11 -19.84
C GLY A 330 -8.53 1.34 -20.86
N ALA A 331 -9.73 0.82 -20.61
CA ALA A 331 -10.89 1.07 -21.46
C ALA A 331 -11.30 2.54 -21.47
N LEU A 332 -11.33 3.18 -20.30
CA LEU A 332 -11.67 4.61 -20.17
C LEU A 332 -10.66 5.52 -20.89
N PHE A 333 -9.37 5.19 -20.85
CA PHE A 333 -8.30 5.97 -21.50
C PHE A 333 -8.03 5.56 -22.96
N GLY A 334 -8.85 4.68 -23.55
CA GLY A 334 -8.68 4.24 -24.94
C GLY A 334 -7.46 3.32 -25.18
N CYS A 335 -6.88 2.75 -24.13
CA CYS A 335 -5.76 1.81 -24.17
C CYS A 335 -6.12 0.42 -23.64
N ALA A 336 -7.38 -0.01 -23.85
CA ALA A 336 -7.93 -1.27 -23.35
C ALA A 336 -7.06 -2.48 -23.70
N ALA A 337 -6.60 -2.58 -24.95
CA ALA A 337 -5.79 -3.70 -25.42
C ALA A 337 -4.45 -3.80 -24.66
N ASP A 338 -3.78 -2.66 -24.43
CA ASP A 338 -2.53 -2.63 -23.68
C ASP A 338 -2.77 -2.97 -22.20
N ALA A 339 -3.86 -2.47 -21.60
CA ALA A 339 -4.23 -2.78 -20.22
C ALA A 339 -4.57 -4.26 -20.01
N VAL A 340 -5.27 -4.89 -20.96
CA VAL A 340 -5.56 -6.34 -20.93
C VAL A 340 -4.27 -7.15 -21.00
N VAL A 341 -3.34 -6.78 -21.89
CA VAL A 341 -2.04 -7.45 -21.99
C VAL A 341 -1.25 -7.33 -20.68
N MET A 342 -1.19 -6.13 -20.10
CA MET A 342 -0.53 -5.91 -18.82
C MET A 342 -1.18 -6.74 -17.70
N ALA A 343 -2.52 -6.70 -17.59
CA ALA A 343 -3.26 -7.45 -16.59
C ALA A 343 -3.06 -8.97 -16.73
N ALA A 344 -3.12 -9.50 -17.94
CA ALA A 344 -2.90 -10.92 -18.20
C ALA A 344 -1.46 -11.35 -17.86
N ALA A 345 -0.47 -10.53 -18.21
CA ALA A 345 0.93 -10.83 -17.93
C ALA A 345 1.24 -10.79 -16.42
N LEU A 346 0.65 -9.87 -15.67
CA LEU A 346 0.80 -9.77 -14.21
C LEU A 346 0.05 -10.88 -13.46
N SER A 347 -1.07 -11.36 -14.01
CA SER A 347 -1.83 -12.48 -13.45
C SER A 347 -1.17 -13.83 -13.74
N GLY A 348 -0.36 -13.91 -14.79
CA GLY A 348 0.30 -15.12 -15.24
C GLY A 348 1.65 -15.36 -14.59
N GLN A 349 2.31 -16.43 -15.02
CA GLN A 349 3.70 -16.67 -14.66
C GLN A 349 4.61 -15.67 -15.39
N ASP A 350 5.67 -15.23 -14.69
CA ASP A 350 6.72 -14.42 -15.28
C ASP A 350 7.33 -15.12 -16.53
N PRO A 351 7.30 -14.48 -17.70
CA PRO A 351 7.79 -15.08 -18.94
C PRO A 351 9.32 -15.17 -19.02
N PHE A 352 10.04 -14.48 -18.13
CA PHE A 352 11.49 -14.53 -18.09
C PHE A 352 11.98 -15.72 -17.27
N SER A 353 13.05 -16.37 -17.72
CA SER A 353 13.69 -17.44 -16.96
C SER A 353 14.22 -16.89 -15.62
N SER A 354 13.83 -17.53 -14.52
CA SER A 354 14.41 -17.30 -13.20
C SER A 354 15.42 -18.43 -12.90
N PRO A 355 16.73 -18.24 -13.21
CA PRO A 355 17.72 -19.25 -12.91
C PRO A 355 17.78 -19.48 -11.41
N MET A 356 17.73 -20.75 -10.99
CA MET A 356 17.81 -21.13 -9.58
C MET A 356 19.18 -21.74 -9.28
N HIS A 357 19.80 -21.30 -8.18
CA HIS A 357 21.09 -21.82 -7.73
C HIS A 357 21.06 -23.34 -7.44
N MET A 358 19.89 -23.89 -7.08
CA MET A 358 19.73 -25.35 -6.88
C MET A 358 19.81 -26.16 -8.17
N VAL A 359 19.47 -25.55 -9.32
CA VAL A 359 19.45 -26.21 -10.64
C VAL A 359 20.79 -26.03 -11.35
N ILE A 360 21.39 -24.84 -11.26
CA ILE A 360 22.68 -24.52 -11.88
C ILE A 360 23.76 -24.44 -10.80
N LYS A 361 24.43 -25.56 -10.54
CA LYS A 361 25.50 -25.65 -9.52
C LYS A 361 26.77 -24.86 -9.89
N ASP A 362 27.01 -24.70 -11.19
CA ASP A 362 28.15 -23.93 -11.71
C ASP A 362 27.87 -22.43 -11.57
N HIS A 363 28.65 -21.76 -10.71
CA HIS A 363 28.46 -20.36 -10.35
C HIS A 363 28.63 -19.42 -11.55
N LEU A 364 29.55 -19.71 -12.47
CA LEU A 364 29.78 -18.87 -13.65
C LEU A 364 28.63 -19.01 -14.66
N LYS A 365 28.10 -20.22 -14.83
CA LYS A 365 26.90 -20.44 -15.67
C LYS A 365 25.66 -19.81 -15.05
N TYR A 366 25.50 -19.90 -13.73
CA TYR A 366 24.42 -19.26 -13.01
C TYR A 366 24.45 -17.73 -13.18
N ALA A 367 25.60 -17.10 -12.93
CA ALA A 367 25.79 -15.66 -13.07
C ALA A 367 25.50 -15.18 -14.50
N ARG A 368 25.97 -15.90 -15.53
CA ARG A 368 25.67 -15.57 -16.94
C ARG A 368 24.19 -15.72 -17.28
N ALA A 369 23.53 -16.78 -16.79
CA ALA A 369 22.09 -16.98 -17.02
C ALA A 369 21.25 -15.87 -16.35
N LEU A 370 21.64 -15.44 -15.15
CA LEU A 370 21.03 -14.33 -14.44
C LEU A 370 21.21 -13.02 -15.20
N ALA A 371 22.46 -12.69 -15.59
CA ALA A 371 22.78 -11.48 -16.36
C ALA A 371 21.99 -11.41 -17.67
N LYS A 372 21.87 -12.53 -18.40
CA LYS A 372 21.08 -12.61 -19.64
C LYS A 372 19.58 -12.36 -19.40
N SER A 373 19.03 -12.87 -18.30
CA SER A 373 17.64 -12.62 -17.91
C SER A 373 17.41 -11.14 -17.61
N PHE A 374 18.32 -10.51 -16.85
CA PHE A 374 18.26 -9.08 -16.54
C PHE A 374 18.43 -8.19 -17.77
N GLU A 375 19.38 -8.49 -18.65
CA GLU A 375 19.59 -7.75 -19.90
C GLU A 375 18.33 -7.78 -20.78
N SER A 376 17.66 -8.94 -20.85
CA SER A 376 16.40 -9.08 -21.59
C SER A 376 15.30 -8.23 -20.97
N ARG A 377 15.14 -8.25 -19.64
CA ARG A 377 14.18 -7.39 -18.92
C ARG A 377 14.45 -5.91 -19.17
N TRP A 378 15.71 -5.51 -19.02
CA TRP A 378 16.17 -4.13 -19.24
C TRP A 378 15.88 -3.66 -20.67
N HIS A 379 16.14 -4.52 -21.66
CA HIS A 379 15.86 -4.24 -23.06
C HIS A 379 14.37 -3.93 -23.30
N PHE A 380 13.46 -4.74 -22.76
CA PHE A 380 12.02 -4.55 -22.94
C PHE A 380 11.42 -3.45 -22.05
N ASP A 381 12.04 -3.14 -20.91
CA ASP A 381 11.65 -2.00 -20.08
C ASP A 381 11.83 -0.68 -20.81
N GLY A 382 12.90 -0.55 -21.60
CA GLY A 382 13.12 0.65 -22.43
C GLY A 382 13.27 1.95 -21.62
N GLY A 383 13.65 1.84 -20.34
CA GLY A 383 13.82 2.97 -19.42
C GLY A 383 12.51 3.45 -18.78
N SER A 384 11.43 2.66 -18.88
CA SER A 384 10.14 2.98 -18.25
C SER A 384 10.14 2.73 -16.75
N LEU A 385 11.08 1.92 -16.24
CA LEU A 385 11.17 1.48 -14.86
C LEU A 385 9.84 0.89 -14.35
N SER A 386 9.15 0.13 -15.22
CA SER A 386 7.80 -0.36 -14.98
C SER A 386 7.62 -1.77 -15.54
N GLU A 387 7.51 -2.76 -14.65
CA GLU A 387 7.34 -4.15 -15.04
C GLU A 387 6.10 -4.41 -15.92
N PRO A 388 4.92 -3.82 -15.66
CA PRO A 388 3.77 -3.98 -16.55
C PRO A 388 4.04 -3.49 -17.97
N ILE A 389 4.71 -2.34 -18.12
CA ILE A 389 5.06 -1.76 -19.41
C ILE A 389 6.11 -2.63 -20.13
N MET A 390 7.11 -3.12 -19.39
CA MET A 390 8.10 -4.09 -19.88
C MET A 390 7.41 -5.34 -20.44
N LEU A 391 6.50 -5.96 -19.69
CA LEU A 391 5.78 -7.17 -20.11
C LEU A 391 4.92 -6.92 -21.36
N ARG A 392 4.27 -5.76 -21.43
CA ARG A 392 3.51 -5.35 -22.62
C ARG A 392 4.42 -5.16 -23.83
N ASN A 393 5.59 -4.56 -23.66
CA ASN A 393 6.56 -4.36 -24.75
C ASN A 393 7.12 -5.70 -25.25
N LEU A 394 7.42 -6.61 -24.32
CA LEU A 394 7.79 -7.99 -24.62
C LEU A 394 6.70 -8.68 -25.44
N PHE A 395 5.43 -8.60 -25.01
CA PHE A 395 4.31 -9.20 -25.74
C PHE A 395 4.18 -8.63 -27.17
N LYS A 396 4.35 -7.32 -27.34
CA LYS A 396 4.35 -6.70 -28.68
C LYS A 396 5.51 -7.14 -29.55
N ALA A 397 6.71 -7.28 -28.99
CA ALA A 397 7.85 -7.81 -29.72
C ALA A 397 7.60 -9.26 -30.15
N TRP A 398 7.02 -10.06 -29.26
CA TRP A 398 6.62 -11.43 -29.56
C TRP A 398 5.58 -11.51 -30.68
N LEU A 399 4.54 -10.65 -30.66
CA LEU A 399 3.54 -10.57 -31.72
C LEU A 399 4.15 -10.20 -33.08
N LYS A 400 5.09 -9.26 -33.11
CA LYS A 400 5.81 -8.92 -34.35
C LYS A 400 6.67 -10.08 -34.85
N GLY A 401 7.36 -10.77 -33.94
CA GLY A 401 8.19 -11.93 -34.28
C GLY A 401 7.38 -13.17 -34.69
N SER A 402 6.15 -13.33 -34.20
CA SER A 402 5.26 -14.43 -34.61
C SER A 402 4.62 -14.19 -35.97
N GLN A 403 4.35 -12.94 -36.35
CA GLN A 403 3.88 -12.59 -37.70
C GLN A 403 4.96 -12.77 -38.78
N LEU A 404 6.24 -12.75 -38.41
CA LEU A 404 7.37 -12.96 -39.31
C LEU A 404 7.75 -14.45 -39.47
N ARG A 405 7.13 -15.38 -38.74
CA ARG A 405 7.32 -16.81 -38.99
C ARG A 405 6.51 -17.22 -40.23
N PRO A 406 7.14 -17.68 -41.32
CA PRO A 406 6.39 -18.18 -42.46
C PRO A 406 5.48 -19.33 -42.02
N GLN A 407 4.21 -19.30 -42.46
CA GLN A 407 3.29 -20.42 -42.28
C GLN A 407 3.80 -21.63 -43.08
N GLY A 408 4.47 -22.54 -42.39
CA GLY A 408 4.99 -23.81 -42.92
C GLY A 408 6.03 -24.33 -41.93
N LYS A 409 5.80 -25.41 -41.19
CA LYS A 409 5.43 -26.73 -41.69
C LYS A 409 4.47 -27.42 -40.72
N SER A 410 3.30 -27.81 -41.23
CA SER A 410 2.61 -29.01 -40.78
C SER A 410 3.27 -30.20 -41.46
N SER A 411 3.97 -31.05 -40.72
CA SER A 411 4.20 -32.48 -40.99
C SER A 411 4.86 -33.09 -39.75
#